data_AF-B7QM73-F1
#
_entry.id   AF-B7QM73-F1
#
_cell.length_a   1.000
_cell.length_b   1.000
_cell.length_c   1.000
_cell.angle_alpha   90.00
_cell.angle_beta   90.00
_cell.angle_gamma   90.00
#
_symmetry.space_group_name_H-M   'P 1'
#
loop_
_entity.id
_entity.type
_entity.pdbx_description
1 polymer ?
#
loop_
_entity_poly.entity_id
_entity_poly.type
_entity_poly.pdbx_seq_one_letter_code
_entity_poly.pdbx_strand_id
1 'polypeptide(L)'
;MGSHFSPKEKSRDVGSSTYCLTWSSLGMTVTKHGKRDKIPLVLQIRNVGELLVNLQAKFYREKDRDHSTWGKVLHQIDLDCQVSTASGNLIVGKESFR
;
A
#
# COMPACT_ATOMS: atom_id res chain seq x y z
N MET A 1 -15.99 -1.33 6.63
CA MET A 1 -15.99 -0.12 5.78
C MET A 1 -14.55 0.24 5.49
N GLY A 2 -14.11 0.13 4.23
CA GLY A 2 -12.82 0.65 3.79
C GLY A 2 -12.99 2.09 3.30
N SER A 3 -11.94 2.90 3.40
CA SER A 3 -11.92 4.22 2.77
C SER A 3 -11.73 4.05 1.27
N HIS A 4 -12.61 4.64 0.46
CA HIS A 4 -12.47 4.65 -0.99
C HIS A 4 -11.92 6.00 -1.45
N PHE A 5 -10.93 5.99 -2.34
CA PHE A 5 -10.28 7.19 -2.84
C PHE A 5 -10.26 7.20 -4.36
N SER A 6 -10.44 8.37 -4.96
CA SER A 6 -10.15 8.61 -6.37
C SER A 6 -8.84 9.41 -6.45
N PRO A 7 -7.69 8.76 -6.68
CA PRO A 7 -6.40 9.42 -6.63
C PRO A 7 -6.26 10.43 -7.77
N LYS A 8 -5.53 11.53 -7.53
CA LYS A 8 -5.29 12.56 -8.54
C LYS A 8 -4.10 12.17 -9.40
N GLU A 9 -4.28 12.12 -10.72
CA GLU A 9 -3.17 11.98 -11.67
C GLU A 9 -2.24 13.20 -11.57
N LYS A 10 -0.94 12.93 -11.48
CA LYS A 10 0.12 13.93 -11.39
C LYS A 10 0.86 14.09 -12.70
N SER A 11 1.09 12.98 -13.40
CA SER A 11 1.80 12.94 -14.67
C SER A 11 1.47 11.65 -15.42
N ARG A 12 1.63 11.71 -16.74
CA ARG A 12 1.49 10.58 -17.65
C ARG A 12 2.44 10.76 -18.82
N ASP A 13 3.16 9.70 -19.14
CA ASP A 13 3.99 9.59 -20.33
C ASP A 13 3.67 8.28 -21.07
N VAL A 14 4.49 7.91 -22.05
CA VAL A 14 4.27 6.72 -22.89
C VAL A 14 4.43 5.41 -22.10
N GLY A 15 5.28 5.39 -21.06
CA GLY A 15 5.61 4.20 -20.28
C GLY A 15 4.99 4.16 -18.89
N SER A 16 4.48 5.27 -18.37
CA SER A 16 4.02 5.36 -16.98
C SER A 16 2.90 6.38 -16.75
N SER A 17 2.18 6.19 -15.65
CA SER A 17 1.25 7.17 -15.10
C SER A 17 1.42 7.25 -13.59
N THR A 18 1.52 8.44 -13.05
CA THR A 18 1.71 8.68 -11.62
C THR A 18 0.44 9.22 -11.01
N TYR A 19 -0.04 8.56 -9.96
CA TYR A 19 -1.20 8.97 -9.20
C TYR A 19 -0.79 9.23 -7.75
N CYS A 20 -1.47 10.17 -7.11
CA CYS A 20 -1.20 10.53 -5.72
C CYS A 20 -2.49 10.54 -4.91
N LEU A 21 -2.42 9.95 -3.72
CA LEU A 21 -3.43 10.03 -2.68
C LEU A 21 -2.75 10.25 -1.33
N THR A 22 -3.50 10.78 -0.38
CA THR A 22 -3.07 10.92 1.00
C THR A 22 -4.08 10.22 1.89
N TRP A 23 -3.58 9.33 2.74
CA TRP A 23 -4.35 8.68 3.78
C TRP A 23 -3.70 8.97 5.12
N SER A 24 -4.54 9.24 6.14
CA SER A 24 -4.10 9.50 7.50
C SER A 24 -4.35 8.29 8.38
N SER A 25 -3.35 7.92 9.18
CA SER A 25 -3.49 6.91 10.24
C SER A 25 -4.14 7.46 11.51
N LEU A 26 -4.60 8.72 11.51
CA LEU A 26 -5.30 9.31 12.66
C LEU A 26 -6.54 8.48 13.02
N GLY A 27 -6.65 8.12 14.30
CA GLY A 27 -7.73 7.27 14.81
C GLY A 27 -7.50 5.76 14.65
N MET A 28 -6.36 5.34 14.09
CA MET A 28 -5.98 3.92 14.12
C MET A 28 -5.61 3.47 15.52
N THR A 29 -6.09 2.29 15.90
CA THR A 29 -5.77 1.67 17.19
C THR A 29 -4.30 1.25 17.23
N VAL A 30 -3.65 1.48 18.37
CA VAL A 30 -2.28 1.02 18.62
C VAL A 30 -2.21 -0.50 18.45
N THR A 31 -1.28 -0.97 17.63
CA THR A 31 -1.11 -2.40 17.36
C THR A 31 -0.64 -3.11 18.62
N LYS A 32 -1.26 -4.26 18.95
CA LYS A 32 -0.90 -5.06 20.12
C LYS A 32 0.57 -5.50 20.05
N HIS A 33 1.22 -5.55 21.21
CA HIS A 33 2.59 -6.08 21.34
C HIS A 33 2.73 -7.48 20.69
N GLY A 34 3.84 -7.70 19.99
CA GLY A 34 4.12 -8.95 19.27
C GLY A 34 3.29 -9.17 17.99
N LYS A 35 2.45 -8.20 17.58
CA LYS A 35 1.65 -8.29 16.36
C LYS A 35 2.05 -7.24 15.32
N ARG A 36 1.65 -7.52 14.08
CA ARG A 36 1.62 -6.59 12.95
C ARG A 36 0.23 -6.66 12.35
N ASP A 37 -0.34 -5.49 12.06
CA ASP A 37 -1.64 -5.39 11.42
C ASP A 37 -1.46 -5.49 9.90
N LYS A 38 -2.47 -6.05 9.22
CA LYS A 38 -2.54 -6.04 7.76
C LYS A 38 -3.43 -4.89 7.32
N ILE A 39 -2.93 -4.07 6.41
CA ILE A 39 -3.68 -3.01 5.75
C ILE A 39 -3.90 -3.47 4.30
N PRO A 40 -5.10 -3.95 3.95
CA PRO A 40 -5.43 -4.28 2.57
C PRO A 40 -5.48 -3.00 1.73
N LEU A 41 -4.63 -2.94 0.71
CA LEU A 41 -4.64 -1.93 -0.34
C LEU A 41 -5.21 -2.58 -1.61
N VAL A 42 -6.32 -2.05 -2.08
CA VAL A 42 -6.98 -2.50 -3.31
C VAL A 42 -6.85 -1.40 -4.35
N LEU A 43 -6.16 -1.70 -5.45
CA LEU A 43 -6.00 -0.79 -6.58
C LEU A 43 -6.84 -1.28 -7.76
N GLN A 44 -7.77 -0.45 -8.21
CA GLN A 44 -8.54 -0.69 -9.43
C GLN A 44 -7.79 -0.09 -10.61
N ILE A 45 -7.19 -0.94 -11.44
CA ILE A 45 -6.47 -0.50 -12.64
C ILE A 45 -7.43 -0.53 -13.83
N ARG A 46 -7.69 0.66 -14.38
CA ARG A 46 -8.62 0.84 -15.50
C ARG A 46 -8.26 -0.07 -16.67
N ASN A 47 -9.26 -0.81 -17.16
CA ASN A 47 -9.16 -1.76 -18.28
C ASN A 47 -8.21 -2.94 -18.06
N VAL A 48 -7.78 -3.18 -16.81
CA VAL A 48 -6.94 -4.34 -16.47
C VAL A 48 -7.65 -5.20 -15.44
N GLY A 49 -7.90 -4.67 -14.24
CA GLY A 49 -8.50 -5.42 -13.15
C GLY A 49 -8.08 -4.90 -11.79
N GLU A 50 -8.34 -5.70 -10.75
CA GLU A 50 -7.98 -5.38 -9.38
C GLU A 50 -6.59 -5.90 -9.02
N LEU A 51 -5.82 -5.12 -8.28
CA LEU A 51 -4.63 -5.54 -7.57
C LEU A 51 -4.88 -5.43 -6.06
N LEU A 52 -4.80 -6.56 -5.34
CA LEU A 52 -4.86 -6.60 -3.87
C LEU A 52 -3.47 -6.84 -3.29
N VAL A 53 -3.02 -5.92 -2.43
CA VAL A 53 -1.74 -6.00 -1.70
C VAL A 53 -2.00 -5.80 -0.22
N ASN A 54 -1.36 -6.57 0.65
CA ASN A 54 -1.48 -6.39 2.09
C ASN A 54 -0.21 -5.75 2.65
N LEU A 55 -0.29 -4.47 3.02
CA LEU A 55 0.80 -3.82 3.74
C LEU A 55 0.83 -4.33 5.18
N GLN A 56 2.03 -4.62 5.70
CA GLN A 56 2.20 -4.92 7.12
C GLN A 56 2.61 -3.64 7.85
N ALA A 57 1.83 -3.27 8.85
CA ALA A 57 2.08 -2.08 9.65
C ALA A 57 2.05 -2.38 11.14
N LYS A 58 2.68 -1.50 11.91
CA LYS A 58 2.57 -1.46 13.35
C LYS A 58 2.36 -0.01 13.78
N PHE A 59 1.22 0.27 14.37
CA PHE A 59 0.86 1.58 14.88
C PHE A 59 1.33 1.71 16.33
N TYR A 60 2.09 2.75 16.60
CA TYR A 60 2.58 3.08 17.94
C TYR A 60 1.75 4.20 18.55
N ARG A 61 1.84 4.38 19.88
CA ARG A 61 1.27 5.57 20.52
C ARG A 61 2.02 6.80 20.03
N GLU A 62 1.35 7.94 19.95
CA GLU A 62 1.94 9.20 19.50
C GLU A 62 3.20 9.60 20.30
N LYS A 63 3.21 9.28 21.61
CA LYS A 63 4.35 9.52 22.50
C LYS A 63 5.54 8.57 22.29
N ASP A 64 5.33 7.42 21.65
CA ASP A 64 6.36 6.38 21.47
C ASP A 64 7.14 6.64 20.17
N ARG A 65 7.89 7.74 20.12
CA ARG A 65 8.64 8.18 18.91
C ARG A 65 9.88 7.33 18.62
N ASP A 66 10.44 6.67 19.63
CA ASP A 66 11.67 5.88 19.45
C ASP A 66 11.37 4.61 18.65
N HIS A 67 10.28 3.90 18.97
CA HIS A 67 9.97 2.61 18.35
C HIS A 67 9.58 2.71 16.87
N SER A 68 9.01 3.84 16.45
CA SER A 68 8.68 4.08 15.04
C SER A 68 9.90 4.35 14.18
N THR A 69 11.04 4.71 14.79
CA THR A 69 12.32 4.94 14.09
C THR A 69 13.23 3.72 14.11
N TRP A 70 12.83 2.63 14.77
CA TRP A 70 13.58 1.38 14.75
C TRP A 70 13.53 0.75 13.35
N GLY A 71 14.71 0.61 12.74
CA GLY A 71 14.88 0.00 11.42
C GLY A 71 15.30 1.01 10.36
N LYS A 72 15.02 0.69 9.10
CA LYS A 72 15.22 1.59 7.96
C LYS A 72 13.88 2.19 7.57
N VAL A 73 13.90 3.47 7.22
CA VAL A 73 12.73 4.14 6.64
C VAL A 73 12.42 3.45 5.31
N LEU A 74 11.17 3.03 5.13
CA LEU A 74 10.69 2.51 3.86
C LEU A 74 10.30 3.68 2.97
N HIS A 75 11.00 3.85 1.86
CA HIS A 75 10.74 4.91 0.89
C HIS A 75 9.85 4.41 -0.24
N GLN A 76 10.01 3.16 -0.65
CA GLN A 76 9.35 2.63 -1.83
C GLN A 76 9.09 1.12 -1.74
N ILE A 77 7.96 0.71 -2.32
CA ILE A 77 7.63 -0.70 -2.58
C ILE A 77 7.46 -0.83 -4.10
N ASP A 78 8.28 -1.69 -4.71
CA ASP A 78 8.14 -2.07 -6.11
C ASP A 78 7.36 -3.38 -6.20
N LEU A 79 6.31 -3.39 -7.03
CA LEU A 79 5.44 -4.55 -7.24
C LEU A 79 5.48 -4.99 -8.71
N ASP A 80 6.15 -6.09 -8.99
CA ASP A 80 6.16 -6.69 -10.32
C ASP A 80 4.90 -7.54 -10.50
N CYS A 81 3.97 -7.07 -11.33
CA CYS A 81 2.63 -7.65 -11.47
C CYS A 81 2.41 -8.30 -12.84
N GLN A 82 1.55 -9.31 -12.90
CA GLN A 82 1.06 -9.92 -14.13
C GLN A 82 -0.46 -10.08 -14.07
N VAL A 83 -1.13 -10.04 -15.22
CA VAL A 83 -2.58 -10.29 -15.30
C VAL A 83 -2.83 -11.79 -15.24
N SER A 84 -3.65 -12.23 -14.29
CA SER A 84 -4.10 -13.61 -14.15
C SER A 84 -5.04 -13.95 -15.30
N THR A 85 -4.69 -14.98 -16.09
CA THR A 85 -5.56 -15.49 -17.17
C THR A 85 -6.82 -16.16 -16.66
N ALA A 86 -6.84 -16.62 -15.40
CA ALA A 86 -7.97 -17.29 -14.79
C ALA A 86 -9.01 -16.33 -14.19
N SER A 87 -8.56 -15.20 -13.63
CA SER A 87 -9.43 -14.26 -12.89
C SER A 87 -9.52 -12.86 -13.52
N GLY A 88 -8.64 -12.52 -14.46
CA GLY A 88 -8.52 -11.16 -15.01
C GLY A 88 -7.90 -10.15 -14.06
N ASN A 89 -7.63 -10.51 -12.80
CA ASN A 89 -7.02 -9.63 -11.81
C ASN A 89 -5.50 -9.62 -11.91
N LEU A 90 -4.87 -8.59 -11.35
CA LEU A 90 -3.42 -8.53 -11.24
C LEU A 90 -2.95 -9.38 -10.05
N ILE A 91 -1.87 -10.13 -10.26
CA ILE A 91 -1.16 -10.87 -9.22
C ILE A 91 0.27 -10.36 -9.12
N VAL A 92 0.76 -10.21 -7.89
CA VAL A 92 2.15 -9.81 -7.62
C VAL A 92 3.04 -11.04 -7.75
N GLY A 93 4.01 -11.00 -8.65
CA GLY A 93 5.04 -12.03 -8.82
C GLY A 93 6.27 -11.78 -7.94
N LYS A 94 6.61 -10.50 -7.71
CA LYS A 94 7.75 -10.10 -6.88
C LYS A 94 7.50 -8.77 -6.19
N GLU A 95 7.96 -8.67 -4.95
CA GLU A 95 7.96 -7.45 -4.15
C GLU A 95 9.41 -7.06 -3.83
N SER A 96 9.75 -5.77 -3.93
CA SER A 96 11.03 -5.22 -3.48
C SER A 96 10.81 -3.99 -2.61
N PHE A 97 11.61 -3.86 -1.54
CA PHE A 97 11.49 -2.79 -0.54
C PHE A 97 12.77 -1.97 -0.55
N ARG A 98 12.66 -0.64 -0.68
CA ARG A 98 13.80 0.29 -0.72
C ARG A 98 13.60 1.45 0.24
#